data_AF-A0A3R7BBM5-F1
#
_entry.id   AF-A0A3R7BBM5-F1
#
_cell.length_a   1.000
_cell.length_b   1.000
_cell.length_c   1.000
_cell.angle_alpha   90.00
_cell.angle_beta   90.00
_cell.angle_gamma   90.00
#
_symmetry.space_group_name_H-M   'P 1'
#
loop_
_entity.id
_entity.type
_entity.pdbx_description
1 polymer ?
#
loop_
_entity_poly.entity_id
_entity_poly.type
_entity_poly.pdbx_seq_one_letter_code
_entity_poly.pdbx_strand_id
1 'polypeptide(L)'
;MKDLRRHELAVTSSHIMQFLREDNMEWIVNYMATRKEGYTSLLRFLQRFADRHGFSKQRVCRQKKIQEDLESTCFLFAQLFHDTYPDLSPDCLYNADETGIYLDMCPSLIWAVRGGGSYVANSETHSNRITALMTVRPDGLKLPILFVIRGEPGGVIETNEFNEYPPGHFYAMQKKAWMNGDV
;
A
#
# COMPACT_ATOMS: atom_id res chain seq x y z
N MET A 1 9.54 -9.01 22.35
CA MET A 1 8.80 -8.70 21.10
C MET A 1 8.20 -7.30 21.08
N LYS A 2 7.39 -6.90 22.07
CA LYS A 2 6.78 -5.55 22.10
C LYS A 2 7.83 -4.43 22.15
N ASP A 3 8.90 -4.60 22.92
CA ASP A 3 9.96 -3.57 23.01
C ASP A 3 10.71 -3.39 21.69
N LEU A 4 10.97 -4.47 20.95
CA LEU A 4 11.54 -4.38 19.59
C LEU A 4 10.62 -3.54 18.68
N ARG A 5 9.31 -3.74 18.76
CA ARG A 5 8.35 -2.93 17.98
C ARG A 5 8.24 -1.48 18.44
N ARG A 6 8.45 -1.18 19.73
CA ARG A 6 8.53 0.21 20.24
C ARG A 6 9.69 0.99 19.62
N HIS A 7 10.79 0.29 19.34
CA HIS A 7 11.94 0.85 18.62
C HIS A 7 11.83 0.63 17.10
N GLU A 8 10.63 0.32 16.60
CA GLU A 8 10.31 0.10 15.18
C GLU A 8 11.09 -1.04 14.50
N LEU A 9 11.75 -1.91 15.25
CA LEU A 9 12.53 -3.03 14.72
C LEU A 9 11.64 -4.16 14.18
N ALA A 10 12.15 -4.87 13.18
CA ALA A 10 11.47 -6.04 12.63
C ALA A 10 11.38 -7.14 13.69
N VAL A 11 10.21 -7.78 13.82
CA VAL A 11 10.02 -8.95 14.67
C VAL A 11 9.57 -10.11 13.78
N THR A 12 10.28 -11.23 13.88
CA THR A 12 10.03 -12.43 13.07
C THR A 12 10.08 -13.68 13.96
N SER A 13 9.64 -14.82 13.43
CA SER A 13 9.79 -16.12 14.11
C SER A 13 11.24 -16.40 14.50
N SER A 14 12.23 -15.89 13.76
CA SER A 14 13.65 -16.04 14.10
C SER A 14 14.03 -15.34 15.41
N HIS A 15 13.47 -14.17 15.69
CA HIS A 15 13.72 -13.45 16.94
C HIS A 15 13.14 -14.21 18.14
N ILE A 16 11.94 -14.78 17.99
CA ILE A 16 11.35 -15.62 19.03
C ILE A 16 12.17 -16.91 19.20
N MET A 17 12.62 -17.51 18.10
CA MET A 17 13.45 -18.70 18.13
C MET A 17 14.77 -18.45 18.85
N GLN A 18 15.46 -17.34 18.56
CA GLN A 18 16.71 -16.98 19.22
C GLN A 18 16.53 -16.88 20.74
N PHE A 19 15.48 -16.18 21.20
CA PHE A 19 15.14 -16.10 22.62
C PHE A 19 14.88 -17.49 23.24
N LEU A 20 14.12 -18.35 22.56
CA LEU A 20 13.87 -19.71 23.05
C LEU A 20 15.16 -20.57 23.05
N ARG A 21 16.12 -20.30 22.18
CA ARG A 21 17.40 -21.02 22.14
C ARG A 21 18.33 -20.65 23.30
N GLU A 22 18.14 -19.50 23.95
CA GLU A 22 19.01 -19.09 25.05
C GLU A 22 18.73 -19.95 26.30
N ASP A 23 17.45 -20.15 26.65
CA ASP A 23 17.08 -20.81 27.91
C ASP A 23 16.20 -22.07 27.75
N ASN A 24 15.71 -22.38 26.54
CA ASN A 24 14.67 -23.42 26.33
C ASN A 24 15.04 -24.44 25.24
N MET A 25 16.34 -24.63 24.96
CA MET A 25 16.79 -25.55 23.90
C MET A 25 16.31 -26.99 24.08
N GLU A 26 16.39 -27.51 25.31
CA GLU A 26 15.94 -28.87 25.60
C GLU A 26 14.45 -29.05 25.30
N TRP A 27 13.64 -28.05 25.68
CA TRP A 27 12.21 -28.03 25.37
C TRP A 27 11.96 -28.00 23.86
N ILE A 28 12.70 -27.19 23.10
CA ILE A 28 12.58 -27.13 21.63
C ILE A 28 12.86 -28.51 21.02
N VAL A 29 13.95 -29.16 21.44
CA VAL A 29 14.36 -30.49 20.92
C VAL A 29 13.26 -31.52 21.22
N ASN A 30 12.78 -31.57 22.46
CA ASN A 30 11.73 -32.50 22.87
C ASN A 30 10.40 -32.21 22.14
N TYR A 31 10.02 -30.94 22.01
CA TYR A 31 8.83 -30.52 21.29
C TYR A 31 8.89 -30.95 19.81
N MET A 32 10.04 -30.80 19.16
CA MET A 32 10.19 -31.24 17.77
C MET A 32 10.17 -32.77 17.64
N ALA A 33 10.76 -33.50 18.58
CA ALA A 33 10.81 -34.96 18.57
C ALA A 33 9.43 -35.62 18.75
N THR A 34 8.53 -34.99 19.52
CA THR A 34 7.19 -35.51 19.83
C THR A 34 6.15 -35.24 18.72
N ARG A 35 6.53 -34.56 17.63
CA ARG A 35 5.60 -34.16 16.56
C ARG A 35 5.99 -34.79 15.23
N LYS A 36 4.99 -35.21 14.45
CA LYS A 36 5.17 -35.82 13.12
C LYS A 36 5.98 -34.93 12.16
N GLU A 37 5.77 -33.61 12.23
CA GLU A 37 6.53 -32.60 11.50
C GLU A 37 7.11 -31.60 12.50
N GLY A 38 8.14 -31.99 13.26
CA GLY A 38 8.70 -31.22 14.38
C GLY A 38 8.91 -29.74 14.08
N TYR A 39 9.74 -29.44 13.08
CA TYR A 39 10.09 -28.07 12.72
C TYR A 39 8.87 -27.26 12.23
N THR A 40 8.04 -27.81 11.35
CA THR A 40 6.84 -27.13 10.84
C THR A 40 5.83 -26.87 11.95
N SER A 41 5.69 -27.82 12.89
CA SER A 41 4.81 -27.69 14.06
C SER A 41 5.29 -26.59 15.01
N LEU A 42 6.61 -26.40 15.14
CA LEU A 42 7.21 -25.31 15.91
C LEU A 42 6.93 -23.96 15.25
N LEU A 43 7.12 -23.83 13.93
CA LEU A 43 6.82 -22.59 13.21
C LEU A 43 5.33 -22.20 13.34
N ARG A 44 4.40 -23.16 13.22
CA ARG A 44 2.96 -22.90 13.45
C ARG A 44 2.68 -22.47 14.89
N PHE A 45 3.36 -23.07 15.87
CA PHE A 45 3.24 -22.66 17.27
C PHE A 45 3.69 -21.21 17.48
N LEU A 46 4.85 -20.82 16.93
CA LEU A 46 5.37 -19.45 17.02
C LEU A 46 4.43 -18.43 16.37
N GLN A 47 3.83 -18.78 15.23
CA GLN A 47 2.82 -17.92 14.58
C GLN A 47 1.59 -17.72 15.46
N ARG A 48 1.01 -18.82 15.98
CA ARG A 48 -0.15 -18.75 16.88
C ARG A 48 0.16 -17.99 18.17
N PHE A 49 1.39 -18.09 18.67
CA PHE A 49 1.84 -17.30 19.82
C PHE A 49 1.85 -15.81 19.48
N ALA A 50 2.44 -15.41 18.36
CA ALA A 50 2.43 -14.03 17.89
C ALA A 50 1.00 -13.49 17.74
N ASP A 51 0.12 -14.25 17.07
CA ASP A 51 -1.29 -13.88 16.85
C ASP A 51 -2.03 -13.67 18.18
N ARG A 52 -1.88 -14.59 19.15
CA ARG A 52 -2.49 -14.47 20.50
C ARG A 52 -2.02 -13.24 21.28
N HIS A 53 -0.84 -12.72 20.97
CA HIS A 53 -0.29 -11.53 21.62
C HIS A 53 -0.49 -10.24 20.81
N GLY A 54 -1.38 -10.26 19.82
CA GLY A 54 -1.77 -9.08 19.05
C GLY A 54 -0.80 -8.70 17.93
N PHE A 55 0.09 -9.60 17.53
CA PHE A 55 0.94 -9.40 16.36
C PHE A 55 0.23 -9.92 15.12
N SER A 56 0.23 -9.13 14.05
CA SER A 56 -0.28 -9.54 12.74
C SER A 56 0.85 -9.55 11.71
N LYS A 57 0.69 -10.37 10.67
CA LYS A 57 1.61 -10.35 9.53
C LYS A 57 1.34 -9.08 8.71
N GLN A 58 2.35 -8.24 8.57
CA GLN A 58 2.26 -7.00 7.80
C GLN A 58 3.38 -6.93 6.76
N ARG A 59 3.13 -6.22 5.66
CA ARG A 59 4.17 -5.90 4.68
C ARG A 59 5.10 -4.84 5.29
N VAL A 60 6.40 -5.06 5.20
CA VAL A 60 7.38 -4.05 5.66
C VAL A 60 7.17 -2.77 4.86
N CYS A 61 6.87 -1.68 5.56
CA CYS A 61 6.84 -0.34 5.00
C CYS A 61 8.11 0.39 5.46
N ARG A 62 8.81 1.04 4.53
CA ARG A 62 9.93 1.92 4.87
C ARG A 62 9.39 3.33 5.03
N GLN A 63 9.38 3.84 6.26
CA GLN A 63 9.07 5.23 6.55
C GLN A 63 10.36 6.05 6.63
N LYS A 64 10.30 7.33 6.23
CA LYS A 64 11.44 8.26 6.28
C LYS A 64 11.63 8.91 7.66
N LYS A 65 10.60 8.84 8.51
CA LYS A 65 10.56 9.38 9.86
C LYS A 65 10.01 8.31 10.79
N ILE A 66 10.39 8.37 12.06
CA ILE A 66 9.80 7.55 13.11
C ILE A 66 8.35 7.99 13.37
N GLN A 67 7.57 7.08 13.93
CA GLN A 67 6.15 7.28 14.20
C GLN A 67 5.89 8.45 15.16
N GLU A 68 6.71 8.59 16.19
CA GLU A 68 6.59 9.67 17.19
C GLU A 68 6.75 11.07 16.56
N ASP A 69 7.70 11.23 15.64
CA ASP A 69 7.90 12.49 14.91
C ASP A 69 6.72 12.81 14.00
N LEU A 70 6.12 11.78 13.38
CA LEU A 70 4.93 11.94 12.52
C LEU A 70 3.72 12.37 13.35
N GLU A 71 3.51 11.75 14.50
CA GLU A 71 2.42 12.10 15.43
C GLU A 71 2.60 13.53 15.97
N SER A 72 3.82 13.89 16.36
CA SER A 72 4.16 15.23 16.82
C SER A 72 3.93 16.27 15.72
N THR A 73 4.38 15.99 14.49
CA THR A 73 4.17 16.88 13.34
C THR A 73 2.69 17.04 13.03
N CYS A 74 1.92 15.94 13.05
CA CYS A 74 0.47 15.95 12.81
C CYS A 74 -0.25 16.79 13.86
N PHE A 75 0.09 16.63 15.14
CA PHE A 75 -0.49 17.37 16.25
C PHE A 75 -0.21 18.88 16.14
N LEU A 76 1.05 19.26 15.92
CA LEU A 76 1.44 20.67 15.77
C LEU A 76 0.77 21.32 14.56
N PHE A 77 0.67 20.59 13.45
CA PHE A 77 -0.03 21.07 12.26
C PHE A 77 -1.52 21.27 12.54
N ALA A 78 -2.18 20.32 13.22
CA ALA A 78 -3.59 20.43 13.56
C ALA A 78 -3.86 21.66 14.45
N GLN A 79 -3.03 21.90 15.47
CA GLN A 79 -3.12 23.10 16.31
C GLN A 79 -2.99 24.37 15.47
N LEU A 80 -1.91 24.47 14.69
CA LEU A 80 -1.66 25.64 13.83
C LEU A 80 -2.82 25.89 12.87
N PHE A 81 -3.36 24.84 12.25
CA PHE A 81 -4.47 24.94 11.31
C PHE A 81 -5.72 25.50 11.97
N HIS A 82 -6.10 24.98 13.14
CA HIS A 82 -7.30 25.45 13.85
C HIS A 82 -7.12 26.87 14.42
N ASP A 83 -5.92 27.22 14.88
CA ASP A 83 -5.62 28.59 15.34
C ASP A 83 -5.65 29.61 14.19
N THR A 84 -5.17 29.21 13.01
CA THR A 84 -5.13 30.08 11.82
C THR A 84 -6.51 30.25 11.17
N TYR A 85 -7.33 29.20 11.22
CA TYR A 85 -8.62 29.12 10.53
C TYR A 85 -9.77 28.76 11.48
N PRO A 86 -10.04 29.56 12.53
CA PRO A 86 -11.02 29.20 13.57
C PRO A 86 -12.46 29.11 13.06
N ASP A 87 -12.80 29.95 12.08
CA ASP A 87 -14.17 30.05 11.51
C ASP A 87 -14.31 29.34 10.16
N LEU A 88 -13.32 28.53 9.75
CA LEU A 88 -13.38 27.82 8.48
C LEU A 88 -14.49 26.77 8.51
N SER A 89 -15.52 26.99 7.71
CA SER A 89 -16.58 26.01 7.53
C SER A 89 -16.01 24.72 6.94
N PRO A 90 -16.42 23.53 7.45
CA PRO A 90 -16.10 22.25 6.84
C PRO A 90 -16.47 22.16 5.35
N ASP A 91 -17.48 22.92 4.90
CA ASP A 91 -17.92 22.95 3.49
C ASP A 91 -16.90 23.60 2.55
N CYS A 92 -15.92 24.33 3.10
CA CYS A 92 -14.84 24.97 2.38
C CYS A 92 -13.54 24.13 2.42
N LEU A 93 -13.52 23.00 3.13
CA LEU A 93 -12.38 22.12 3.20
C LEU A 93 -12.49 21.04 2.11
N TYR A 94 -11.48 20.94 1.28
CA TYR A 94 -11.40 19.95 0.21
C TYR A 94 -10.11 19.17 0.38
N ASN A 95 -10.22 17.87 0.61
CA ASN A 95 -9.08 16.97 0.56
C ASN A 95 -8.96 16.42 -0.86
N ALA A 96 -7.80 16.61 -1.49
CA ALA A 96 -7.53 16.13 -2.83
C ALA A 96 -6.27 15.27 -2.85
N ASP A 97 -6.32 14.13 -3.54
CA ASP A 97 -5.17 13.25 -3.71
C ASP A 97 -5.18 12.58 -5.09
N GLU A 98 -3.99 12.26 -5.59
CA GLU A 98 -3.78 11.59 -6.87
C GLU A 98 -3.60 10.09 -6.67
N THR A 99 -4.28 9.29 -7.49
CA THR A 99 -4.08 7.84 -7.53
C THR A 99 -3.88 7.33 -8.94
N GLY A 100 -2.93 6.41 -9.11
CA GLY A 100 -2.69 5.76 -10.40
C GLY A 100 -3.62 4.56 -10.60
N ILE A 101 -4.44 4.61 -11.65
CA ILE A 101 -5.26 3.50 -12.13
C ILE A 101 -4.49 2.79 -13.24
N TYR A 102 -4.17 1.52 -13.02
CA TYR A 102 -3.43 0.70 -13.97
C TYR A 102 -4.40 -0.17 -14.77
N LEU A 103 -4.40 0.01 -16.10
CA LEU A 103 -5.32 -0.67 -17.02
C LEU A 103 -4.91 -2.13 -17.29
N ASP A 104 -3.61 -2.37 -17.43
CA ASP A 104 -3.06 -3.73 -17.51
C ASP A 104 -2.34 -4.07 -16.20
N MET A 105 -2.97 -4.90 -15.38
CA MET A 105 -2.31 -5.54 -14.25
C MET A 105 -1.81 -6.90 -14.71
N CYS A 106 -0.68 -6.92 -15.44
CA CYS A 106 -0.05 -8.19 -15.80
C CYS A 106 0.07 -9.03 -14.50
N PRO A 107 -0.56 -10.22 -14.46
CA PRO A 107 -0.70 -10.95 -13.21
C PRO A 107 0.69 -11.31 -12.69
N SER A 108 0.97 -10.97 -11.42
CA SER A 108 2.24 -11.30 -10.76
C SER A 108 2.41 -12.82 -10.54
N LEU A 109 1.31 -13.56 -10.67
CA LEU A 109 1.23 -15.00 -10.53
C LEU A 109 0.33 -15.55 -11.64
N ILE A 110 0.86 -16.50 -12.41
CA ILE A 110 0.10 -17.23 -13.42
C ILE A 110 -0.02 -18.69 -13.02
N TRP A 111 -1.09 -19.35 -13.45
CA TRP A 111 -1.19 -20.79 -13.37
C TRP A 111 -0.36 -21.41 -14.49
N ALA A 112 0.67 -22.17 -14.12
CA ALA A 112 1.43 -22.99 -15.05
C ALA A 112 1.06 -24.47 -14.83
N VAL A 113 1.08 -25.26 -15.91
CA VAL A 113 0.96 -26.71 -15.82
C VAL A 113 2.08 -27.25 -14.92
N ARG A 114 1.78 -28.24 -14.07
CA ARG A 114 2.76 -28.81 -13.14
C ARG A 114 3.97 -29.38 -13.91
N GLY A 115 5.15 -28.82 -13.68
CA GLY A 115 6.39 -29.16 -14.42
C GLY A 115 6.57 -28.41 -15.75
N GLY A 116 5.62 -27.56 -16.14
CA GLY A 116 5.71 -26.65 -17.28
C GLY A 116 6.39 -25.32 -16.95
N GLY A 117 6.70 -24.55 -17.99
CA GLY A 117 7.33 -23.24 -17.89
C GLY A 117 6.35 -22.11 -17.57
N SER A 118 6.90 -20.98 -17.10
CA SER A 118 6.14 -19.76 -16.74
C SER A 118 6.18 -18.68 -17.84
N TYR A 119 6.54 -19.04 -19.08
CA TYR A 119 6.71 -18.09 -20.16
C TYR A 119 5.35 -17.60 -20.69
N VAL A 120 5.22 -16.29 -20.90
CA VAL A 120 4.05 -15.63 -21.50
C VAL A 120 4.54 -14.88 -22.73
N ALA A 121 4.00 -15.20 -23.91
CA ALA A 121 4.54 -14.72 -25.19
C ALA A 121 4.32 -13.21 -25.43
N ASN A 122 3.37 -12.58 -24.74
CA ASN A 122 3.01 -11.16 -24.91
C ASN A 122 2.61 -10.52 -23.58
N SER A 123 3.42 -10.64 -22.52
CA SER A 123 3.18 -9.82 -21.33
C SER A 123 3.63 -8.40 -21.62
N GLU A 124 2.71 -7.44 -21.71
CA GLU A 124 3.09 -6.03 -21.69
C GLU A 124 3.80 -5.76 -20.35
N THR A 125 5.08 -5.42 -20.41
CA THR A 125 5.88 -5.09 -19.22
C THR A 125 5.50 -3.74 -18.62
N HIS A 126 4.67 -2.96 -19.31
CA HIS A 126 4.25 -1.63 -18.93
C HIS A 126 2.73 -1.57 -18.87
N SER A 127 2.21 -1.64 -17.66
CA SER A 127 0.83 -1.29 -17.37
C SER A 127 0.55 0.15 -17.83
N ASN A 128 -0.37 0.35 -18.78
CA ASN A 128 -0.89 1.68 -19.08
C ASN A 128 -1.53 2.26 -17.80
N ARG A 129 -1.24 3.52 -17.49
CA ARG A 129 -1.68 4.19 -16.26
C ARG A 129 -2.44 5.46 -16.59
N ILE A 130 -3.64 5.57 -16.02
CA ILE A 130 -4.41 6.81 -15.94
C ILE A 130 -4.23 7.35 -14.53
N THR A 131 -3.96 8.64 -14.36
CA THR A 131 -3.94 9.29 -13.05
C THR A 131 -5.33 9.84 -12.75
N ALA A 132 -5.90 9.52 -11.61
CA ALA A 132 -7.17 10.08 -11.14
C ALA A 132 -6.90 11.01 -9.97
N LEU A 133 -7.24 12.29 -10.12
CA LEU A 133 -7.32 13.24 -9.01
C LEU A 133 -8.72 13.14 -8.41
N MET A 134 -8.78 12.75 -7.15
CA MET A 134 -10.03 12.64 -6.40
C MET A 134 -10.08 13.73 -5.35
N THR A 135 -11.20 14.45 -5.29
CA THR A 135 -11.44 15.48 -4.26
C THR A 135 -12.69 15.17 -3.47
N VAL A 136 -12.58 15.21 -2.14
CA VAL A 136 -13.65 14.89 -1.20
C VAL A 136 -13.74 15.97 -0.13
N ARG A 137 -14.97 16.35 0.21
CA ARG A 137 -15.29 17.24 1.33
C ARG A 137 -15.60 16.47 2.62
N PRO A 138 -15.50 17.12 3.79
CA PRO A 138 -15.86 16.54 5.08
C PRO A 138 -17.27 15.97 5.19
N ASP A 139 -18.24 16.55 4.48
CA ASP A 139 -19.64 16.08 4.43
C ASP A 139 -19.83 14.83 3.55
N GLY A 140 -18.75 14.34 2.92
CA GLY A 140 -18.77 13.20 2.01
C GLY A 140 -19.10 13.56 0.57
N LEU A 141 -19.26 14.84 0.23
CA LEU A 141 -19.42 15.25 -1.17
C LEU A 141 -18.15 14.93 -1.95
N LYS A 142 -18.32 14.18 -3.04
CA LYS A 142 -17.24 13.83 -3.97
C LYS A 142 -17.37 14.72 -5.20
N LEU A 143 -16.33 15.47 -5.50
CA LEU A 143 -16.29 16.25 -6.73
C LEU A 143 -16.05 15.34 -7.95
N PRO A 144 -16.39 15.81 -9.17
CA PRO A 144 -16.00 15.13 -10.39
C PRO A 144 -14.50 14.77 -10.39
N ILE A 145 -14.19 13.53 -10.77
CA ILE A 145 -12.82 13.05 -10.89
C ILE A 145 -12.17 13.71 -12.09
N LEU A 146 -10.93 14.16 -11.95
CA LEU A 146 -10.08 14.55 -13.07
C LEU A 146 -9.20 13.35 -13.45
N PHE A 147 -9.43 12.79 -14.63
CA PHE A 147 -8.61 11.75 -15.21
C PHE A 147 -7.55 12.37 -16.12
N VAL A 148 -6.28 12.13 -15.80
CA VAL A 148 -5.15 12.50 -16.63
C VAL A 148 -4.64 11.25 -17.35
N ILE A 149 -4.87 11.22 -18.65
CA ILE A 149 -4.46 10.12 -19.53
C ILE A 149 -3.07 10.43 -20.07
N ARG A 150 -2.18 9.45 -20.00
CA ARG A 150 -0.85 9.59 -20.58
C ARG A 150 -0.93 9.55 -22.10
N GLY A 151 -0.67 10.67 -22.75
CA GLY A 151 -0.72 10.79 -24.20
C GLY A 151 -0.29 12.17 -24.67
N GLU A 152 -0.29 12.38 -25.98
CA GLU A 152 -0.09 13.71 -26.56
C GLU A 152 -1.46 14.28 -26.95
N PRO A 153 -1.78 15.54 -26.58
CA PRO A 153 -2.96 16.22 -27.11
C PRO A 153 -2.95 16.24 -28.65
N GLY A 154 -4.09 15.90 -29.28
CA GLY A 154 -4.24 15.67 -30.71
C GLY A 154 -3.56 14.39 -31.22
N GLY A 155 -3.02 13.56 -30.32
CA GLY A 155 -2.34 12.31 -30.65
C GLY A 155 -3.30 11.19 -31.04
N VAL A 156 -2.73 10.07 -31.48
CA VAL A 156 -3.48 8.90 -31.98
C VAL A 156 -4.50 8.38 -30.96
N ILE A 157 -4.17 8.40 -29.68
CA ILE A 157 -5.06 7.93 -28.59
C ILE A 157 -6.29 8.84 -28.48
N GLU A 158 -6.10 10.15 -28.38
CA GLU A 158 -7.21 11.11 -28.29
C GLU A 158 -8.05 11.14 -29.57
N THR A 159 -7.42 11.01 -30.73
CA THR A 159 -8.09 11.16 -32.03
C THR A 159 -8.78 9.89 -32.54
N ASN A 160 -8.30 8.70 -32.17
CA ASN A 160 -8.79 7.44 -32.75
C ASN A 160 -9.32 6.43 -31.72
N GLU A 161 -8.94 6.48 -30.44
CA GLU A 161 -9.40 5.50 -29.45
C GLU A 161 -10.66 5.94 -28.70
N PHE A 162 -10.83 7.25 -28.49
CA PHE A 162 -11.94 7.80 -27.72
C PHE A 162 -12.76 8.77 -28.57
N ASN A 163 -14.02 8.40 -28.87
CA ASN A 163 -14.95 9.30 -29.56
C ASN A 163 -15.51 10.36 -28.58
N GLU A 164 -15.92 9.93 -27.38
CA GLU A 164 -16.37 10.80 -26.29
C GLU A 164 -16.03 10.13 -24.95
N TYR A 165 -15.71 10.94 -23.93
CA TYR A 165 -15.48 10.45 -22.58
C TYR A 165 -16.80 10.30 -21.81
N PRO A 166 -16.88 9.36 -20.84
CA PRO A 166 -18.05 9.24 -19.97
C PRO A 166 -18.40 10.58 -19.29
N PRO A 167 -19.68 10.98 -19.28
CA PRO A 167 -20.07 12.25 -18.68
C PRO A 167 -19.95 12.21 -17.14
N GLY A 168 -19.85 13.40 -16.53
CA GLY A 168 -19.80 13.56 -15.07
C GLY A 168 -18.39 13.69 -14.47
N HIS A 169 -17.36 13.58 -15.30
CA HIS A 169 -15.95 13.70 -14.91
C HIS A 169 -15.17 14.56 -15.91
N PHE A 170 -13.97 14.98 -15.51
CA PHE A 170 -13.06 15.76 -16.36
C PHE A 170 -11.94 14.86 -16.87
N TYR A 171 -11.50 15.11 -18.09
CA TYR A 171 -10.48 14.32 -18.77
C TYR A 171 -9.46 15.27 -19.39
N ALA A 172 -8.19 15.02 -19.13
CA ALA A 172 -7.07 15.76 -19.69
C ALA A 172 -6.03 14.78 -20.24
N MET A 173 -5.35 15.17 -21.32
CA MET A 173 -4.26 14.36 -21.88
C MET A 173 -2.92 15.05 -21.66
N GLN A 174 -1.96 14.32 -21.08
CA GLN A 174 -0.64 14.85 -20.77
C GLN A 174 0.47 13.85 -21.07
N LYS A 175 1.60 14.33 -21.60
CA LYS A 175 2.73 13.45 -21.99
C LYS A 175 3.29 12.64 -20.82
N LYS A 176 3.26 13.22 -19.62
CA LYS A 176 3.82 12.63 -18.40
C LYS A 176 2.77 12.15 -17.41
N ALA A 177 1.50 12.54 -17.57
CA ALA A 177 0.39 12.20 -16.67
C ALA A 177 0.67 12.49 -15.18
N TRP A 178 1.20 13.69 -14.89
CA TRP A 178 1.48 14.23 -13.56
C TRP A 178 1.11 15.72 -13.53
N MET A 179 0.46 16.22 -12.47
CA MET A 179 0.03 17.62 -12.35
C MET A 179 1.15 18.63 -12.00
N ASN A 180 2.35 18.45 -12.57
CA ASN A 180 3.47 19.40 -12.35
C ASN A 180 3.53 20.51 -13.43
N GLY A 181 2.48 20.68 -14.23
CA GLY A 181 2.38 21.68 -15.30
C GLY A 181 0.94 22.05 -15.58
N ASP A 182 0.74 23.02 -16.48
CA ASP A 182 -0.60 23.50 -16.83
C ASP A 182 -1.48 22.34 -17.33
N VAL A 183 -2.67 22.23 -16.74
CA VAL A 183 -3.71 21.24 -17.09
C VAL A 183 -4.68 21.86 -18.09
#